data_AF-A0A6G3XN25-F1
#
_entry.id   AF-A0A6G3XN25-F1
#
_cell.length_a   1.000
_cell.length_b   1.000
_cell.length_c   1.000
_cell.angle_alpha   90.00
_cell.angle_beta   90.00
_cell.angle_gamma   90.00
#
_symmetry.space_group_name_H-M   'P 1'
#
loop_
_entity.id
_entity.type
_entity.pdbx_description
1 polymer ?
#
loop_
_entity_poly.entity_id
_entity_poly.type
_entity_poly.pdbx_seq_one_letter_code
_entity_poly.pdbx_strand_id
1 'polypeptide(L)'
;MDVSPRSRARRLLLPLSAAVCAIALAGGCSGTSPAAPAPESSASGTAQGSVKRAPDDLENAYQDVINDVLPSVVQIDASEGLGSGIVYDDRGHIVTNAHVVGDEKTFKVSVATGEAVLSASLVSSYPEQDLAVIKLDEVPDGLKPAKFGDAEKVEVGQIVLAM
;
A
#
# COMPACT_ATOMS: atom_id res chain seq x y z
N MET A 1 33.17 -52.36 -13.80
CA MET A 1 32.93 -50.97 -14.23
C MET A 1 32.55 -50.20 -12.96
N ASP A 2 33.48 -49.76 -12.11
CA ASP A 2 34.34 -48.57 -12.24
C ASP A 2 33.60 -47.37 -12.85
N VAL A 3 33.18 -46.43 -11.99
CA VAL A 3 33.45 -44.98 -12.04
C VAL A 3 32.96 -44.35 -10.72
N SER A 4 33.89 -43.92 -9.86
CA SER A 4 33.69 -42.84 -8.86
C SER A 4 34.14 -41.49 -9.46
N PRO A 5 34.15 -40.37 -8.72
CA PRO A 5 33.07 -39.39 -8.60
C PRO A 5 33.47 -38.03 -9.21
N ARG A 6 32.52 -37.09 -9.35
CA ARG A 6 32.88 -35.68 -9.60
C ARG A 6 32.28 -34.76 -8.54
N SER A 7 33.16 -34.37 -7.63
CA SER A 7 33.01 -33.26 -6.72
C SER A 7 32.87 -31.94 -7.48
N ARG A 8 31.99 -31.05 -7.02
CA ARG A 8 32.11 -29.61 -7.28
C ARG A 8 32.02 -28.85 -5.97
N ALA A 9 33.09 -28.12 -5.73
CA ALA A 9 33.41 -27.41 -4.51
C ALA A 9 32.47 -26.23 -4.26
N ARG A 10 32.02 -26.12 -3.00
CA ARG A 10 31.32 -24.96 -2.46
C ARG A 10 32.38 -23.89 -2.17
N ARG A 11 32.54 -22.90 -3.06
CA ARG A 11 33.42 -21.75 -2.81
C ARG A 11 32.71 -20.76 -1.89
N LEU A 12 33.12 -20.79 -0.63
CA LEU A 12 32.85 -19.78 0.38
C LEU A 12 33.85 -18.63 0.15
N LEU A 13 33.38 -17.42 -0.17
CA LEU A 13 34.20 -16.22 -0.23
C LEU A 13 33.42 -15.04 0.36
N LEU A 14 33.68 -14.76 1.64
CA LEU A 14 33.54 -13.43 2.24
C LEU A 14 34.87 -12.69 2.06
N PRO A 15 34.82 -11.37 1.85
CA PRO A 15 35.84 -10.49 2.42
C PRO A 15 35.19 -9.48 3.36
N LEU A 16 35.52 -9.66 4.64
CA LEU A 16 35.54 -8.65 5.68
C LEU A 16 36.55 -7.56 5.26
N SER A 17 36.16 -6.29 5.21
CA SER A 17 37.12 -5.19 5.08
C SER A 17 36.65 -4.00 5.90
N ALA A 18 37.52 -3.66 6.85
CA ALA A 18 37.35 -2.71 7.92
C ALA A 18 37.30 -1.25 7.43
N ALA A 19 36.72 -0.43 8.31
CA ALA A 19 36.59 1.01 8.22
C ALA A 19 37.94 1.74 8.08
N VAL A 20 37.92 2.85 7.33
CA VAL A 20 38.83 3.98 7.54
C VAL A 20 38.03 5.28 7.38
N CYS A 21 37.84 5.97 8.50
CA CYS A 21 37.50 7.39 8.54
C CYS A 21 38.74 8.20 8.12
N ALA A 22 38.59 9.13 7.19
CA ALA A 22 39.54 10.21 6.98
C ALA A 22 38.77 11.51 6.72
N ILE A 23 38.86 12.40 7.70
CA ILE A 23 38.40 13.78 7.67
C ILE A 23 39.33 14.56 6.74
N ALA A 24 38.77 15.28 5.76
CA ALA A 24 39.48 16.33 5.03
C ALA A 24 38.72 17.66 5.22
N LEU A 25 39.26 18.47 6.12
CA LEU A 25 38.96 19.89 6.26
C LEU A 25 39.76 20.70 5.23
N ALA A 26 39.22 21.87 4.90
CA ALA A 26 39.85 23.03 4.27
C ALA A 26 39.89 23.09 2.73
N GLY A 27 39.12 24.05 2.21
CA GLY A 27 39.15 24.53 0.83
C GLY A 27 38.27 25.76 0.65
N GLY A 28 38.56 26.84 1.36
CA GLY A 28 38.01 28.16 1.05
C GLY A 28 38.74 28.78 -0.13
N CYS A 29 38.00 29.44 -1.03
CA CYS A 29 38.47 30.58 -1.82
C CYS A 29 37.26 31.36 -2.33
N SER A 30 37.16 32.61 -1.87
CA SER A 30 36.13 33.58 -2.20
C SER A 30 36.25 34.03 -3.66
N GLY A 31 35.27 33.70 -4.48
CA GLY A 31 35.15 34.23 -5.85
C GLY A 31 34.28 35.49 -5.88
N THR A 32 34.90 36.66 -5.70
CA THR A 32 34.27 37.95 -6.01
C THR A 32 34.11 38.05 -7.54
N SER A 33 32.87 38.07 -8.02
CA SER A 33 32.56 38.35 -9.44
C SER A 33 31.91 39.73 -9.51
N PRO A 34 32.42 40.65 -10.36
CA PRO A 34 31.85 41.98 -10.48
C PRO A 34 30.52 41.94 -11.25
N ALA A 35 29.60 42.75 -10.76
CA ALA A 35 28.27 42.95 -11.30
C ALA A 35 28.29 43.57 -12.72
N ALA A 36 27.44 43.05 -13.60
CA ALA A 36 26.97 43.69 -14.82
C ALA A 36 25.45 43.94 -14.69
N PRO A 37 24.91 45.05 -15.23
CA PRO A 37 23.57 45.52 -14.92
C PRO A 37 22.47 44.69 -15.59
N ALA A 38 21.35 44.54 -14.88
CA ALA A 38 20.14 43.87 -15.31
C ALA A 38 19.38 44.66 -16.40
N PRO A 39 18.64 44.00 -17.30
CA PRO A 39 17.43 44.56 -17.87
C PRO A 39 16.24 44.30 -16.93
N GLU A 40 15.46 45.34 -16.69
CA GLU A 40 14.26 45.34 -15.87
C GLU A 40 13.17 44.43 -16.46
N SER A 41 12.50 43.70 -15.55
CA SER A 41 11.31 42.91 -15.81
C SER A 41 10.14 43.76 -16.28
N SER A 42 9.42 43.27 -17.28
CA SER A 42 7.96 43.44 -17.39
C SER A 42 7.39 42.36 -18.30
N ALA A 43 7.06 41.20 -17.72
CA ALA A 43 6.05 40.31 -18.27
C ALA A 43 5.35 39.63 -17.10
N SER A 44 4.13 40.08 -16.82
CA SER A 44 3.21 39.50 -15.86
C SER A 44 3.01 38.00 -16.15
N GLY A 45 3.69 37.16 -15.36
CA GLY A 45 3.50 35.72 -15.33
C GLY A 45 2.66 35.34 -14.12
N THR A 46 1.47 34.81 -14.40
CA THR A 46 0.65 33.90 -13.59
C THR A 46 0.92 33.85 -12.09
N ALA A 47 -0.09 34.21 -11.30
CA ALA A 47 -0.16 33.90 -9.88
C ALA A 47 0.07 32.38 -9.67
N GLN A 48 1.30 32.00 -9.39
CA GLN A 48 1.61 30.73 -8.76
C GLN A 48 1.12 30.87 -7.33
N GLY A 49 -0.11 30.41 -7.09
CA GLY A 49 -0.55 30.07 -5.76
C GLY A 49 0.38 28.98 -5.25
N SER A 50 1.43 29.37 -4.54
CA SER A 50 2.16 28.49 -3.67
C SER A 50 1.16 27.99 -2.64
N VAL A 51 0.60 26.80 -2.86
CA VAL A 51 -0.14 26.10 -1.81
C VAL A 51 0.89 25.79 -0.75
N LYS A 52 1.03 26.71 0.21
CA LYS A 52 1.74 26.47 1.46
C LYS A 52 0.83 25.51 2.24
N ARG A 53 0.86 24.24 1.84
CA ARG A 53 0.16 23.16 2.52
C ARG A 53 0.70 23.14 3.94
N ALA A 54 -0.17 23.34 4.93
CA ALA A 54 0.24 23.25 6.31
C ALA A 54 0.80 21.83 6.55
N PRO A 55 1.80 21.67 7.41
CA PRO A 55 2.39 20.35 7.69
C PRO A 55 1.33 19.28 8.02
N ASP A 56 0.23 19.70 8.65
CA ASP A 56 -0.81 18.80 9.15
C ASP A 56 -1.87 18.45 8.09
N ASP A 57 -1.89 19.12 6.93
CA ASP A 57 -2.94 18.91 5.91
C ASP A 57 -2.89 17.49 5.32
N LEU A 58 -1.69 16.93 5.13
CA LEU A 58 -1.53 15.57 4.63
C LEU A 58 -1.92 14.56 5.71
N GLU A 59 -1.53 14.80 6.95
CA GLU A 59 -1.89 13.93 8.08
C GLU A 59 -3.41 13.86 8.24
N ASN A 60 -4.09 15.00 8.24
CA ASN A 60 -5.55 15.08 8.32
C ASN A 60 -6.21 14.32 7.16
N ALA A 61 -5.71 14.50 5.93
CA ALA A 61 -6.25 13.77 4.78
C ALA A 61 -6.09 12.24 4.91
N TYR A 62 -4.98 11.75 5.49
CA TYR A 62 -4.80 10.33 5.77
C TYR A 62 -5.79 9.84 6.84
N GLN A 63 -5.95 10.60 7.93
CA GLN A 63 -6.89 10.27 9.00
C GLN A 63 -8.33 10.21 8.48
N ASP A 64 -8.73 11.16 7.63
CA ASP A 64 -10.05 11.20 7.01
C ASP A 64 -10.30 9.95 6.15
N VAL A 65 -9.35 9.58 5.29
CA VAL A 65 -9.47 8.36 4.46
C VAL A 65 -9.58 7.11 5.33
N ILE A 66 -8.78 7.01 6.38
CA ILE A 66 -8.84 5.87 7.30
C ILE A 66 -10.21 5.78 7.95
N ASN A 67 -10.70 6.87 8.54
CA ASN A 67 -11.98 6.91 9.22
C ASN A 67 -13.16 6.59 8.29
N ASP A 68 -13.09 7.05 7.04
CA ASP A 68 -14.13 6.81 6.04
C ASP A 68 -14.15 5.35 5.54
N VAL A 69 -12.97 4.73 5.40
CA VAL A 69 -12.84 3.41 4.77
C VAL A 69 -12.88 2.27 5.79
N LEU A 70 -12.43 2.47 7.04
CA LEU A 70 -12.42 1.43 8.08
C LEU A 70 -13.74 0.64 8.23
N PRO A 71 -14.94 1.26 8.19
CA PRO A 71 -16.21 0.52 8.26
C PRO A 71 -16.50 -0.43 7.07
N SER A 72 -15.69 -0.35 6.01
CA SER A 72 -15.76 -1.19 4.81
C SER A 72 -14.72 -2.29 4.78
N VAL A 73 -13.81 -2.34 5.76
CA VAL A 73 -12.70 -3.31 5.81
C VAL A 73 -13.03 -4.42 6.79
N VAL A 74 -12.74 -5.66 6.39
CA VAL A 74 -12.94 -6.85 7.21
C VAL A 74 -11.68 -7.72 7.23
N GLN A 75 -11.49 -8.44 8.32
CA GLN A 75 -10.56 -9.57 8.40
C GLN A 75 -11.32 -10.86 8.12
N ILE A 76 -10.74 -11.72 7.28
CA ILE A 76 -11.25 -13.04 6.94
C ILE A 76 -10.33 -14.06 7.60
N ASP A 77 -10.92 -14.93 8.42
CA ASP A 77 -10.26 -16.07 9.05
C ASP A 77 -10.64 -17.33 8.24
N ALA A 78 -9.67 -17.80 7.45
CA ALA A 78 -9.73 -18.99 6.63
C ALA A 78 -8.83 -20.08 7.25
N SER A 79 -9.04 -21.34 6.88
CA SER A 79 -8.31 -22.48 7.45
C SER A 79 -6.80 -22.44 7.22
N GLU A 80 -6.35 -21.87 6.10
CA GLU A 80 -4.93 -21.73 5.74
C GLU A 80 -4.31 -20.42 6.23
N GLY A 81 -5.09 -19.49 6.80
CA GLY A 81 -4.58 -18.24 7.35
C GLY A 81 -5.57 -17.08 7.38
N LEU A 82 -5.03 -15.90 7.65
CA LEU A 82 -5.78 -14.65 7.68
C LEU A 82 -5.68 -13.91 6.34
N GLY A 83 -6.77 -13.31 5.93
CA GLY A 83 -6.83 -12.37 4.81
C GLY A 83 -7.66 -11.15 5.12
N SER A 84 -7.70 -10.21 4.18
CA SER A 84 -8.54 -9.01 4.26
C SER A 84 -9.62 -9.05 3.19
N GLY A 85 -10.69 -8.31 3.41
CA GLY A 85 -11.73 -8.11 2.43
C GLY A 85 -12.31 -6.70 2.50
N ILE A 86 -12.97 -6.30 1.42
CA ILE A 86 -13.69 -5.04 1.32
C ILE A 86 -15.16 -5.31 1.08
N VAL A 87 -16.02 -4.66 1.87
CA VAL A 87 -17.48 -4.72 1.73
C VAL A 87 -17.89 -4.07 0.42
N TYR A 88 -18.59 -4.84 -0.41
CA TYR A 88 -18.99 -4.45 -1.76
C TYR A 88 -20.39 -3.84 -1.84
N ASP A 89 -21.33 -4.36 -1.06
CA ASP A 89 -22.72 -3.89 -1.06
C ASP A 89 -23.42 -4.06 0.29
N ASP A 90 -24.60 -3.46 0.43
CA ASP A 90 -25.43 -3.50 1.65
C ASP A 90 -26.06 -4.89 1.92
N ARG A 91 -25.77 -5.88 1.07
CA ARG A 91 -26.27 -7.26 1.21
C ARG A 91 -25.21 -8.19 1.82
N GLY A 92 -24.08 -7.64 2.25
CA GLY A 92 -23.00 -8.36 2.93
C GLY A 92 -22.05 -9.08 1.98
N HIS A 93 -21.99 -8.71 0.69
CA HIS A 93 -20.95 -9.24 -0.20
C HIS A 93 -19.62 -8.58 0.11
N ILE A 94 -18.56 -9.38 0.17
CA ILE A 94 -17.19 -8.95 0.44
C ILE A 94 -16.31 -9.44 -0.71
N VAL A 95 -15.52 -8.54 -1.27
CA VAL A 95 -14.49 -8.86 -2.27
C VAL A 95 -13.18 -9.13 -1.54
N THR A 96 -12.49 -10.20 -1.95
CA THR A 96 -11.18 -10.60 -1.44
C THR A 96 -10.39 -11.32 -2.55
N ASN A 97 -9.22 -11.86 -2.22
CA ASN A 97 -8.40 -12.63 -3.14
C ASN A 97 -8.85 -14.10 -3.20
N ALA A 98 -8.66 -14.73 -4.36
CA ALA A 98 -8.96 -16.16 -4.53
C ALA A 98 -8.05 -17.04 -3.66
N HIS A 99 -6.79 -16.64 -3.50
CA HIS A 99 -5.85 -17.38 -2.66
C HIS A 99 -6.19 -17.30 -1.16
N VAL A 100 -6.95 -16.29 -0.71
CA VAL A 100 -7.42 -16.19 0.68
C VAL A 100 -8.50 -17.23 0.96
N VAL A 101 -9.41 -17.47 0.01
CA VAL A 101 -10.53 -18.40 0.19
C VAL A 101 -10.19 -19.85 -0.12
N GLY A 102 -9.18 -20.09 -0.96
CA GLY A 102 -8.78 -21.45 -1.36
C GLY A 102 -9.96 -22.30 -1.85
N ASP A 103 -10.02 -23.55 -1.37
CA ASP A 103 -11.12 -24.48 -1.65
C ASP A 103 -12.27 -24.41 -0.63
N GLU A 104 -12.14 -23.55 0.39
CA GLU A 104 -13.08 -23.44 1.50
C GLU A 104 -14.43 -22.86 1.05
N LYS A 105 -15.47 -23.16 1.83
CA LYS A 105 -16.84 -22.72 1.54
C LYS A 105 -17.43 -21.81 2.61
N THR A 106 -16.82 -21.77 3.79
CA THR A 106 -17.32 -21.05 4.96
C THR A 106 -16.18 -20.39 5.70
N PHE A 107 -16.39 -19.18 6.18
CA PHE A 107 -15.35 -18.34 6.77
C PHE A 107 -15.88 -17.67 8.03
N LYS A 108 -14.95 -17.26 8.91
CA LYS A 108 -15.24 -16.31 9.98
C LYS A 108 -14.75 -14.94 9.55
N VAL A 109 -15.57 -13.92 9.77
CA VAL A 109 -15.27 -12.55 9.34
C VAL A 109 -15.40 -11.62 10.54
N SER A 110 -14.38 -10.78 10.77
CA SER A 110 -14.42 -9.74 11.80
C SER A 110 -14.38 -8.37 11.14
N VAL A 111 -15.27 -7.47 11.56
CA VAL A 111 -15.32 -6.10 11.02
C VAL A 111 -14.29 -5.23 11.74
N ALA A 112 -13.55 -4.38 11.02
CA ALA A 112 -12.47 -3.59 11.60
C ALA A 112 -12.93 -2.63 12.72
N THR A 113 -14.21 -2.28 12.77
CA THR A 113 -14.80 -1.32 13.72
C THR A 113 -15.36 -1.97 15.00
N GLY A 114 -15.29 -3.29 15.15
CA GLY A 114 -15.89 -3.98 16.30
C GLY A 114 -15.33 -5.37 16.56
N GLU A 115 -15.86 -6.02 17.61
CA GLU A 115 -15.42 -7.35 18.06
C GLU A 115 -16.31 -8.49 17.52
N ALA A 116 -17.33 -8.17 16.73
CA ALA A 116 -18.26 -9.16 16.23
C ALA A 116 -17.58 -10.09 15.21
N VAL A 117 -17.66 -11.39 15.46
CA VAL A 117 -17.26 -12.44 14.53
C VAL A 117 -18.50 -13.00 13.85
N LEU A 118 -18.52 -12.91 12.53
CA LEU A 118 -19.65 -13.26 11.67
C LEU A 118 -19.31 -14.49 10.83
N SER A 119 -20.33 -15.26 10.50
CA SER A 119 -20.20 -16.35 9.52
C SER A 119 -20.38 -15.80 8.11
N ALA A 120 -19.60 -16.33 7.18
CA ALA A 120 -19.72 -16.04 5.76
C ALA A 120 -19.60 -17.31 4.92
N SER A 121 -20.18 -17.28 3.73
CA SER A 121 -20.10 -18.36 2.75
C SER A 121 -19.51 -17.88 1.42
N LEU A 122 -18.81 -18.78 0.71
CA LEU A 122 -18.28 -18.49 -0.62
C LEU A 122 -19.43 -18.31 -1.62
N VAL A 123 -19.43 -17.19 -2.34
CA VAL A 123 -20.35 -16.98 -3.47
C VAL A 123 -19.70 -17.49 -4.75
N SER A 124 -18.49 -17.01 -5.05
CA SER A 124 -17.73 -17.44 -6.23
C SER A 124 -16.25 -17.10 -6.07
N SER A 125 -15.40 -17.82 -6.79
CA SER A 125 -13.96 -17.57 -6.88
C SER A 125 -13.56 -17.60 -8.36
N TYR A 126 -12.62 -16.72 -8.71
CA TYR A 126 -12.02 -16.61 -10.03
C TYR A 126 -10.49 -16.57 -9.91
N PRO A 127 -9.84 -17.75 -9.83
CA PRO A 127 -8.41 -17.86 -9.55
C PRO A 127 -7.49 -17.25 -10.61
N GLU A 128 -7.92 -17.17 -11.88
CA GLU A 128 -7.09 -16.63 -12.98
C GLU A 128 -6.70 -15.16 -12.77
N GLN A 129 -7.52 -14.40 -12.04
CA GLN A 129 -7.26 -13.00 -11.67
C GLN A 129 -7.18 -12.79 -10.15
N ASP A 130 -7.07 -13.89 -9.40
CA ASP A 130 -6.98 -13.89 -7.94
C ASP A 130 -8.10 -13.10 -7.25
N LEU A 131 -9.36 -13.27 -7.68
CA LEU A 131 -10.53 -12.61 -7.09
C LEU A 131 -11.53 -13.61 -6.53
N ALA A 132 -12.16 -13.26 -5.41
CA ALA A 132 -13.26 -14.01 -4.84
C ALA A 132 -14.30 -13.08 -4.21
N VAL A 133 -15.53 -13.59 -4.13
CA VAL A 133 -16.63 -12.96 -3.39
C VAL A 133 -17.14 -13.93 -2.36
N ILE A 134 -17.18 -13.49 -1.11
CA ILE A 134 -17.88 -14.17 -0.01
C ILE A 134 -19.08 -13.33 0.42
N LYS A 135 -20.02 -13.95 1.12
CA LYS A 135 -21.22 -13.27 1.62
C LYS A 135 -21.41 -13.57 3.09
N LEU A 136 -21.60 -12.51 3.88
CA LEU A 136 -22.03 -12.61 5.28
C LEU A 136 -23.41 -13.25 5.38
N ASP A 137 -23.59 -14.15 6.33
CA ASP A 137 -24.89 -14.77 6.60
C ASP A 137 -25.86 -13.74 7.21
N GLU A 138 -25.33 -12.85 8.06
CA GLU A 138 -26.03 -11.72 8.67
C GLU A 138 -25.19 -10.44 8.54
N VAL A 139 -25.83 -9.34 8.16
CA VAL A 139 -25.17 -8.03 8.00
C VAL A 139 -25.30 -7.25 9.32
N PRO A 140 -24.20 -6.92 10.01
CA PRO A 140 -24.26 -6.18 11.26
C PRO A 140 -24.54 -4.70 11.01
N ASP A 141 -25.01 -4.01 12.04
CA ASP A 141 -25.12 -2.56 12.04
C ASP A 141 -23.73 -1.91 11.91
N GLY A 142 -23.66 -0.79 11.19
CA GLY A 142 -22.43 -0.02 11.03
C GLY A 142 -21.46 -0.52 9.96
N LEU A 143 -21.73 -1.68 9.34
CA LEU A 143 -21.04 -2.10 8.11
C LEU A 143 -21.41 -1.14 6.98
N LYS A 144 -20.41 -0.65 6.24
CA LYS A 144 -20.65 0.24 5.10
C LYS A 144 -19.95 -0.31 3.85
N PRO A 145 -20.61 -0.30 2.69
CA PRO A 145 -19.93 -0.61 1.43
C PRO A 145 -18.90 0.46 1.07
N ALA A 146 -17.75 0.00 0.55
CA ALA A 146 -16.77 0.90 -0.03
C ALA A 146 -17.31 1.52 -1.33
N LYS A 147 -16.93 2.77 -1.58
CA LYS A 147 -17.14 3.40 -2.89
C LYS A 147 -15.99 3.04 -3.81
N PHE A 148 -16.28 2.33 -4.89
CA PHE A 148 -15.28 1.96 -5.89
C PHE A 148 -15.00 3.13 -6.83
N GLY A 149 -13.71 3.45 -6.96
CA GLY A 149 -13.22 4.46 -7.89
C GLY A 149 -13.13 3.94 -9.32
N ASP A 150 -12.88 4.86 -10.25
CA ASP A 150 -12.60 4.56 -11.65
C ASP A 150 -11.09 4.39 -11.84
N ALA A 151 -10.67 3.17 -12.15
CA ALA A 151 -9.25 2.82 -12.30
C ALA A 151 -8.58 3.55 -13.48
N GLU A 152 -9.33 3.95 -14.50
CA GLU A 152 -8.80 4.68 -15.66
C GLU A 152 -8.38 6.12 -15.32
N LYS A 153 -8.84 6.64 -14.18
CA LYS A 153 -8.55 8.00 -13.70
C LYS A 153 -7.39 8.07 -12.70
N VAL A 154 -6.78 6.95 -12.34
CA VAL A 154 -5.66 6.92 -11.40
C VAL A 154 -4.38 7.39 -12.10
N GLU A 155 -3.63 8.27 -11.45
CA GLU A 155 -2.39 8.85 -12.00
C GLU A 155 -1.12 8.22 -11.40
N VAL A 156 -0.04 8.20 -12.20
CA VAL A 156 1.28 7.74 -11.72
C VAL A 156 1.80 8.71 -10.65
N GLY A 157 2.10 8.18 -9.46
CA GLY A 157 2.55 8.96 -8.30
C GLY A 157 1.41 9.40 -7.37
N GLN A 158 0.17 9.03 -7.67
CA GLN A 158 -0.95 9.23 -6.77
C GLN A 158 -0.73 8.43 -5.46
N ILE A 159 -0.99 9.09 -4.33
CA ILE A 159 -0.89 8.49 -3.00
C ILE A 159 -1.99 7.45 -2.82
N VAL A 160 -1.63 6.28 -2.27
CA VAL A 160 -2.55 5.20 -1.93
C VAL A 160 -2.31 4.70 -0.51
N LEU A 161 -3.38 4.20 0.12
CA LEU A 161 -3.32 3.52 1.41
C LEU A 161 -3.73 2.07 1.20
N ALA A 162 -2.91 1.15 1.69
CA ALA A 162 -3.31 -0.24 1.86
C ALA A 162 -3.95 -0.35 3.26
N MET A 163 -5.22 -0.74 3.27
CA MET A 163 -6.07 -0.79 4.45
C MET A 163 -6.05 -2.17 5.10
#